data_AF-A0AAV0JMI1-F1
#
_entry.id   AF-A0AAV0JMI1-F1
#
_cell.length_a   1.000
_cell.length_b   1.000
_cell.length_c   1.000
_cell.angle_alpha   90.00
_cell.angle_beta   90.00
_cell.angle_gamma   90.00
#
_symmetry.space_group_name_H-M   'P 1'
#
loop_
_entity.id
_entity.type
_entity.pdbx_description
1 polymer ?
#
loop_
_entity_poly.entity_id
_entity_poly.type
_entity_poly.pdbx_seq_one_letter_code
_entity_poly.pdbx_strand_id
1 'polypeptide(L)'
;MLQTGDTLGKIAGEKAGILKRGIPAFTVQQPEEAMCVLEDKASNLNVDLQVVPPLDVNLLNGQKLGLEGEHQYVNAGLAIALSFTWLKRTGHLELANQDHTDSLPEQFIKGLTAASFQGRAQIVPDQYVDSEKDGDLVFYLDGAHSPESMEICAKWFSGAVKGEHQSDKAKPQVSSSTHQLKKNIMQVSINVHPFNQCALHESKLLSEILLATLKSSSSLAFMQILLFNCMTVRDPELLLPQLMKTCASQDVYFKKALFAPNMSVYHKVGTHALPSAVPEADLSWQLTLQRVWDNTMQKDKGREAKQVNHVAEEMKDDTGKGGGSHESSSVVFPSLPLAIKWLRDTVRQNQSVRLQVLVTGSLHLVGDVLKLIRK
;
A
#
# COMPACT_ATOMS: atom_id res chain seq x y z
N MET A 1 -8.25 3.45 -17.77
CA MET A 1 -7.75 4.46 -18.72
C MET A 1 -6.23 4.61 -18.59
N LEU A 2 -5.51 4.05 -19.56
CA LEU A 2 -4.32 4.70 -20.10
C LEU A 2 -4.86 6.01 -20.71
N GLN A 3 -4.60 7.17 -20.11
CA GLN A 3 -5.04 8.44 -20.70
C GLN A 3 -3.84 9.30 -20.99
N THR A 4 -3.15 8.92 -22.07
CA THR A 4 -2.43 9.73 -23.07
C THR A 4 -1.82 8.77 -24.10
N GLY A 5 -2.65 8.32 -25.07
CA GLY A 5 -2.26 7.40 -26.15
C GLY A 5 -2.52 5.91 -25.89
N ASP A 6 -3.28 5.26 -26.77
CA ASP A 6 -3.72 3.84 -26.63
C ASP A 6 -2.61 2.79 -26.62
N THR A 7 -1.36 3.16 -26.91
CA THR A 7 -0.21 2.25 -26.93
C THR A 7 0.93 2.83 -26.11
N LEU A 8 1.84 1.96 -25.66
CA LEU A 8 2.99 2.37 -24.87
C LEU A 8 3.89 3.35 -25.66
N GLY A 9 3.98 3.20 -26.97
CA GLY A 9 4.70 4.09 -27.87
C GLY A 9 4.11 5.50 -27.92
N LYS A 10 2.77 5.65 -27.92
CA LYS A 10 2.15 6.99 -27.86
C LYS A 10 2.46 7.68 -26.53
N ILE A 11 2.37 6.96 -25.42
CA ILE A 11 2.74 7.45 -24.08
C ILE A 11 4.21 7.88 -24.05
N ALA A 12 5.10 7.05 -24.61
CA ALA A 12 6.52 7.37 -24.72
C ALA A 12 6.75 8.61 -25.56
N GLY A 13 6.05 8.78 -26.69
CA GLY A 13 6.16 9.93 -27.57
C GLY A 13 5.79 11.26 -26.89
N GLU A 14 4.73 11.27 -26.08
CA GLU A 14 4.38 12.45 -25.29
C GLU A 14 5.45 12.79 -24.25
N LYS A 15 5.99 11.78 -23.55
CA LYS A 15 7.08 11.96 -22.57
C LYS A 15 8.36 12.43 -23.25
N ALA A 16 8.69 11.91 -24.43
CA ALA A 16 9.83 12.31 -25.24
C ALA A 16 9.75 13.77 -25.71
N GLY A 17 8.58 14.42 -25.61
CA GLY A 17 8.39 15.83 -25.88
C GLY A 17 9.23 16.77 -25.02
N ILE A 18 9.75 16.31 -23.87
CA ILE A 18 10.65 17.11 -23.02
C ILE A 18 12.10 17.18 -23.53
N LEU A 19 12.48 16.33 -24.49
CA LEU A 19 13.82 16.32 -25.07
C LEU A 19 14.10 17.62 -25.81
N LYS A 20 15.31 18.17 -25.63
CA LYS A 20 15.72 19.47 -26.20
C LYS A 20 17.08 19.36 -26.85
N ARG A 21 17.21 19.96 -28.05
CA ARG A 21 18.48 20.04 -28.79
C ARG A 21 19.57 20.68 -27.94
N GLY A 22 20.76 20.07 -27.92
CA GLY A 22 21.92 20.56 -27.18
C GLY A 22 21.86 20.37 -25.66
N ILE A 23 20.81 19.70 -25.15
CA ILE A 23 20.65 19.37 -23.74
C ILE A 23 20.84 17.85 -23.58
N PRO A 24 21.72 17.39 -22.65
CA PRO A 24 21.88 15.97 -22.36
C PRO A 24 20.54 15.33 -21.97
N ALA A 25 20.32 14.11 -22.46
CA ALA A 25 19.11 13.35 -22.16
C ALA A 25 19.47 12.00 -21.55
N PHE A 26 18.69 11.61 -20.55
CA PHE A 26 18.89 10.36 -19.83
C PHE A 26 17.57 9.61 -19.76
N THR A 27 17.63 8.29 -19.88
CA THR A 27 16.53 7.37 -19.60
C THR A 27 17.08 6.17 -18.83
N VAL A 28 16.19 5.32 -18.34
CA VAL A 28 16.52 3.97 -17.88
C VAL A 28 16.00 2.97 -18.91
N GLN A 29 16.34 1.69 -18.76
CA GLN A 29 15.81 0.65 -19.65
C GLN A 29 14.29 0.73 -19.72
N GLN A 30 13.76 0.80 -20.94
CA GLN A 30 12.33 0.81 -21.22
C GLN A 30 11.94 -0.46 -21.98
N PRO A 31 10.65 -0.83 -22.00
CA PRO A 31 10.14 -1.79 -22.97
C PRO A 31 10.45 -1.32 -24.40
N GLU A 32 10.66 -2.29 -25.30
CA GLU A 32 11.13 -2.04 -26.67
C GLU A 32 10.29 -0.99 -27.42
N GLU A 33 8.96 -1.08 -27.35
CA GLU A 33 8.05 -0.11 -27.99
C GLU A 33 8.30 1.34 -27.51
N ALA A 34 8.56 1.54 -26.22
CA ALA A 34 8.86 2.86 -25.67
C ALA A 34 10.29 3.31 -26.03
N MET A 35 11.25 2.38 -25.98
CA MET A 35 12.65 2.69 -26.24
C MET A 35 12.86 3.18 -27.68
N CYS A 36 12.28 2.50 -28.68
CA CYS A 36 12.34 2.91 -30.08
C CYS A 36 11.84 4.35 -30.28
N VAL A 37 10.73 4.72 -29.64
CA VAL A 37 10.17 6.08 -29.73
C VAL A 37 11.09 7.13 -29.11
N LEU A 38 11.72 6.81 -27.97
CA LEU A 38 12.68 7.71 -27.32
C LEU A 38 13.93 7.93 -28.19
N GLU A 39 14.47 6.85 -28.77
CA GLU A 39 15.65 6.88 -29.65
C GLU A 39 15.36 7.66 -30.95
N ASP A 40 14.23 7.39 -31.60
CA ASP A 40 13.79 8.12 -32.80
C ASP A 40 13.65 9.62 -32.51
N LYS A 41 13.04 9.97 -31.37
CA LYS A 41 12.88 11.38 -30.97
C LYS A 41 14.24 12.04 -30.69
N ALA A 42 15.13 11.35 -30.00
CA ALA A 42 16.48 11.85 -29.70
C ALA A 42 17.30 12.06 -30.98
N SER A 43 17.28 11.09 -31.91
CA SER A 43 17.93 11.15 -33.22
C SER A 43 17.44 12.34 -34.05
N ASN A 44 16.12 12.52 -34.16
CA ASN A 44 15.52 13.66 -34.86
C ASN A 44 15.95 15.02 -34.28
N LEU A 45 16.21 15.10 -32.98
CA LEU A 45 16.67 16.31 -32.30
C LEU A 45 18.21 16.44 -32.26
N ASN A 46 18.95 15.45 -32.78
CA ASN A 46 20.40 15.32 -32.63
C ASN A 46 20.83 15.43 -31.15
N VAL A 47 20.15 14.66 -30.28
CA VAL A 47 20.43 14.55 -28.85
C VAL A 47 20.97 13.15 -28.57
N ASP A 48 22.09 13.09 -27.86
CA ASP A 48 22.60 11.83 -27.30
C ASP A 48 21.72 11.41 -26.12
N LEU A 49 20.95 10.33 -26.28
CA LEU A 49 20.10 9.75 -25.25
C LEU A 49 20.86 8.63 -24.55
N GLN A 50 21.19 8.84 -23.28
CA GLN A 50 21.97 7.89 -22.49
C GLN A 50 21.05 6.99 -21.66
N VAL A 51 21.24 5.67 -21.78
CA VAL A 51 20.56 4.69 -20.93
C VAL A 51 21.39 4.48 -19.66
N VAL A 52 20.82 4.90 -18.53
CA VAL A 52 21.48 4.83 -17.23
C VAL A 52 21.19 3.48 -16.57
N PRO A 53 22.22 2.73 -16.14
CA PRO A 53 22.02 1.49 -15.41
C PRO A 53 21.47 1.76 -14.00
N PRO A 54 20.87 0.76 -13.34
CA PRO A 54 20.56 0.85 -11.92
C PRO A 54 21.82 1.15 -11.10
N LEU A 55 21.66 1.84 -9.98
CA LEU A 55 22.75 2.05 -9.02
C LEU A 55 23.26 0.71 -8.49
N ASP A 56 24.57 0.48 -8.59
CA ASP A 56 25.24 -0.60 -7.89
C ASP A 56 25.27 -0.32 -6.38
N VAL A 57 24.71 -1.23 -5.60
CA VAL A 57 24.65 -1.19 -4.14
C VAL A 57 26.03 -1.10 -3.48
N ASN A 58 27.07 -1.65 -4.13
CA ASN A 58 28.42 -1.63 -3.59
C ASN A 58 28.97 -0.20 -3.48
N LEU A 59 28.48 0.72 -4.32
CA LEU A 59 28.90 2.11 -4.33
C LEU A 59 28.33 2.94 -3.17
N LEU A 60 27.46 2.35 -2.34
CA LEU A 60 26.84 3.00 -1.17
C LEU A 60 27.65 2.85 0.13
N ASN A 61 28.84 2.23 0.12
CA ASN A 61 29.64 1.97 1.32
C ASN A 61 28.87 1.23 2.42
N GLY A 62 28.07 0.24 2.03
CA GLY A 62 27.24 -0.55 2.95
C GLY A 62 25.97 0.17 3.45
N GLN A 63 25.72 1.41 3.04
CA GLN A 63 24.49 2.13 3.35
C GLN A 63 23.33 1.68 2.46
N LYS A 64 22.10 1.99 2.88
CA LYS A 64 20.87 1.72 2.12
C LYS A 64 20.25 3.02 1.62
N LEU A 65 19.48 2.94 0.55
CA LEU A 65 18.66 4.06 0.10
C LEU A 65 17.63 4.44 1.17
N GLY A 66 17.32 5.73 1.28
CA GLY A 66 16.25 6.21 2.16
C GLY A 66 14.84 5.88 1.65
N LEU A 67 14.72 5.57 0.36
CA LEU A 67 13.49 5.09 -0.26
C LEU A 67 13.53 3.57 -0.43
N GLU A 68 12.46 2.90 0.01
CA GLU A 68 12.33 1.44 -0.02
C GLU A 68 11.91 0.90 -1.40
N GLY A 69 12.39 -0.32 -1.69
CA GLY A 69 12.04 -1.10 -2.87
C GLY A 69 13.12 -1.12 -3.97
N GLU A 70 13.24 -2.26 -4.67
CA GLU A 70 14.29 -2.50 -5.67
C GLU A 70 14.28 -1.51 -6.84
N HIS A 71 13.09 -1.08 -7.27
CA HIS A 71 12.93 -0.06 -8.30
C HIS A 71 13.60 1.28 -7.94
N GLN A 72 13.88 1.55 -6.66
CA GLN A 72 14.57 2.77 -6.25
C GLN A 72 16.04 2.79 -6.66
N TYR A 73 16.69 1.65 -6.92
CA TYR A 73 18.05 1.63 -7.47
C TYR A 73 18.08 2.12 -8.92
N VAL A 74 17.04 1.84 -9.70
CA VAL A 74 16.84 2.40 -11.04
C VAL A 74 16.64 3.91 -10.97
N ASN A 75 15.77 4.37 -10.06
CA ASN A 75 15.54 5.79 -9.83
C ASN A 75 16.79 6.52 -9.33
N ALA A 76 17.56 5.90 -8.43
CA ALA A 76 18.78 6.44 -7.87
C ALA A 76 19.87 6.58 -8.93
N GLY A 77 20.06 5.57 -9.79
CA GLY A 77 20.98 5.64 -10.92
C GLY A 77 20.67 6.83 -11.83
N LEU A 78 19.40 6.98 -12.23
CA LEU A 78 18.94 8.11 -13.05
C LEU A 78 19.14 9.45 -12.33
N ALA A 79 18.81 9.54 -11.03
CA ALA A 79 19.00 10.75 -10.24
C ALA A 79 20.47 11.15 -10.15
N ILE A 80 21.39 10.19 -9.94
CA ILE A 80 22.84 10.44 -9.93
C ILE A 80 23.29 10.99 -11.28
N ALA A 81 22.93 10.36 -12.39
CA ALA A 81 23.32 10.83 -13.73
C ALA A 81 22.84 12.26 -14.02
N LEU A 82 21.59 12.57 -13.65
CA LEU A 82 21.02 13.91 -13.79
C LEU A 82 21.74 14.94 -12.91
N SER A 83 21.91 14.65 -11.62
CA SER A 83 22.58 15.54 -10.66
C SER A 83 24.04 15.76 -11.01
N PHE A 84 24.78 14.71 -11.35
CA PHE A 84 26.17 14.79 -11.78
C PHE A 84 26.32 15.67 -13.03
N THR A 85 25.49 15.44 -14.04
CA THR A 85 25.52 16.23 -15.27
C THR A 85 25.20 17.70 -15.03
N TRP A 86 24.23 17.99 -14.16
CA TRP A 86 23.90 19.36 -13.79
C TRP A 86 25.04 20.04 -13.03
N LEU A 87 25.67 19.37 -12.06
CA LEU A 87 26.83 19.91 -11.32
C LEU A 87 28.00 20.21 -12.26
N LYS A 88 28.31 19.29 -13.19
CA LYS A 88 29.35 19.47 -14.20
C LYS A 88 29.07 20.69 -15.09
N ARG A 89 27.83 20.86 -15.56
CA ARG A 89 27.44 21.98 -16.44
C ARG A 89 27.38 23.32 -15.72
N THR A 90 27.22 23.33 -14.40
CA THR A 90 27.14 24.55 -13.58
C THR A 90 28.47 24.94 -12.93
N GLY A 91 29.57 24.24 -13.25
CA GLY A 91 30.91 24.58 -12.76
C GLY A 91 31.25 24.03 -11.38
N HIS A 92 30.42 23.15 -10.81
CA HIS A 92 30.64 22.53 -9.49
C HIS A 92 31.45 21.21 -9.60
N LEU A 93 32.53 21.22 -10.40
CA LEU A 93 33.32 20.03 -10.76
C LEU A 93 34.12 19.42 -9.61
N GLU A 94 34.37 20.16 -8.52
CA GLU A 94 35.10 19.66 -7.35
C GLU A 94 34.41 18.47 -6.67
N LEU A 95 33.08 18.32 -6.85
CA LEU A 95 32.29 17.17 -6.38
C LEU A 95 32.22 16.01 -7.38
N ALA A 96 32.60 16.25 -8.65
CA ALA A 96 32.45 15.32 -9.76
C ALA A 96 33.74 14.57 -10.14
N ASN A 97 34.91 15.13 -9.80
CA ASN A 97 36.22 14.65 -10.23
C ASN A 97 36.99 13.87 -9.16
N GLN A 98 36.34 13.45 -8.07
CA GLN A 98 36.98 12.48 -7.19
C GLN A 98 36.88 11.11 -7.86
N ASP A 99 37.99 10.63 -8.42
CA ASP A 99 38.17 9.28 -8.97
C ASP A 99 37.94 8.25 -7.86
N HIS A 100 36.68 8.02 -7.52
CA HIS A 100 36.26 6.98 -6.60
C HIS A 100 35.82 5.80 -7.43
N THR A 101 36.74 4.90 -7.74
CA THR A 101 36.43 3.66 -8.45
C THR A 101 35.56 2.72 -7.61
N ASP A 102 35.54 2.93 -6.29
CA ASP A 102 35.00 1.96 -5.33
C ASP A 102 33.75 2.48 -4.58
N SER A 103 33.40 3.77 -4.69
CA SER A 103 32.35 4.42 -3.88
C SER A 103 31.76 5.65 -4.58
N LEU A 104 30.49 5.97 -4.34
CA LEU A 104 29.96 7.30 -4.68
C LEU A 104 30.58 8.40 -3.78
N PRO A 105 30.65 9.66 -4.24
CA PRO A 105 30.99 10.78 -3.35
C PRO A 105 30.01 10.87 -2.18
N GLU A 106 30.53 11.24 -1.00
CA GLU A 106 29.76 11.25 0.26
C GLU A 106 28.46 12.04 0.16
N GLN A 107 28.46 13.15 -0.58
CA GLN A 107 27.29 14.01 -0.77
C GLN A 107 26.16 13.28 -1.51
N PHE A 108 26.49 12.43 -2.50
CA PHE A 108 25.49 11.60 -3.18
C PHE A 108 24.95 10.53 -2.24
N ILE A 109 25.82 9.83 -1.49
CA ILE A 109 25.39 8.82 -0.51
C ILE A 109 24.47 9.47 0.53
N LYS A 110 24.83 10.63 1.06
CA LYS A 110 24.01 11.38 2.01
C LYS A 110 22.67 11.79 1.42
N GLY A 111 22.64 12.26 0.17
CA GLY A 111 21.40 12.62 -0.52
C GLY A 111 20.47 11.42 -0.72
N LEU A 112 21.03 10.28 -1.15
CA LEU A 112 20.30 9.04 -1.40
C LEU A 112 19.79 8.37 -0.11
N THR A 113 20.59 8.40 0.96
CA THR A 113 20.25 7.83 2.27
C THR A 113 19.21 8.68 3.02
N ALA A 114 19.25 10.00 2.86
CA ALA A 114 18.29 10.92 3.49
C ALA A 114 17.03 11.16 2.65
N ALA A 115 16.98 10.67 1.40
CA ALA A 115 15.83 10.84 0.53
C ALA A 115 14.59 10.21 1.15
N SER A 116 13.52 11.00 1.26
CA SER A 116 12.22 10.53 1.73
C SER A 116 11.12 11.12 0.86
N PHE A 117 10.05 10.34 0.66
CA PHE A 117 8.91 10.79 -0.15
C PHE A 117 7.61 10.36 0.53
N GLN A 118 6.83 11.34 0.98
CA GLN A 118 5.57 11.06 1.66
C GLN A 118 4.59 10.29 0.77
N GLY A 119 4.01 9.23 1.32
CA GLY A 119 3.09 8.36 0.59
C GLY A 119 3.75 7.39 -0.40
N ARG A 120 5.05 7.16 -0.28
CA ARG A 120 5.78 6.09 -0.97
C ARG A 120 6.44 5.19 0.06
N ALA A 121 6.00 3.93 0.13
CA ALA A 121 6.53 2.95 1.06
C ALA A 121 6.69 3.49 2.51
N GLN A 122 5.70 4.27 2.97
CA GLN A 122 5.81 5.04 4.21
C GLN A 122 5.07 4.35 5.36
N ILE A 123 5.75 4.13 6.48
CA ILE A 123 5.16 3.55 7.69
C ILE A 123 4.90 4.68 8.71
N VAL A 124 3.67 4.77 9.21
CA VAL A 124 3.23 5.80 10.17
C VAL A 124 2.39 5.16 11.27
N PRO A 125 2.91 5.04 12.50
CA PRO A 125 2.10 4.74 13.67
C PRO A 125 1.04 5.83 13.90
N ASP A 126 -0.19 5.45 14.27
CA ASP A 126 -1.24 6.43 14.59
C ASP A 126 -0.89 7.17 15.89
N GLN A 127 -0.91 8.51 15.84
CA GLN A 127 -0.52 9.34 16.98
C GLN A 127 -1.69 9.66 17.93
N TYR A 128 -2.92 9.25 17.60
CA TYR A 128 -4.15 9.56 18.34
C TYR A 128 -4.73 8.37 19.09
N VAL A 129 -4.09 7.20 19.01
CA VAL A 129 -4.34 6.09 19.90
C VAL A 129 -3.45 6.29 21.12
N ASP A 130 -4.04 6.78 22.22
CA ASP A 130 -3.40 6.85 23.54
C ASP A 130 -3.21 5.43 24.08
N SER A 131 -2.21 4.74 23.56
CA SER A 131 -1.77 3.46 24.07
C SER A 131 -0.47 3.67 24.85
N GLU A 132 -0.36 3.07 26.03
CA GLU A 132 0.93 2.94 26.74
C GLU A 132 1.95 2.12 25.93
N LYS A 133 1.53 1.51 24.81
CA LYS A 133 2.33 0.73 23.88
C LYS A 133 2.32 1.40 22.50
N ASP A 134 3.50 1.80 22.04
CA ASP A 134 3.68 2.23 20.65
C ASP A 134 3.33 1.07 19.69
N GLY A 135 2.66 1.38 18.57
CA GLY A 135 2.43 0.43 17.46
C GLY A 135 1.15 -0.43 17.46
N ASP A 136 0.09 -0.06 18.20
CA ASP A 136 -1.17 -0.83 18.16
C ASP A 136 -1.98 -0.60 16.86
N LEU A 137 -1.82 0.57 16.24
CA LEU A 137 -2.37 0.90 14.92
C LEU A 137 -1.27 1.53 14.07
N VAL A 138 -0.87 0.84 13.00
CA VAL A 138 0.19 1.29 12.09
C VAL A 138 -0.35 1.38 10.67
N PHE A 139 -0.14 2.52 10.03
CA PHE A 139 -0.51 2.77 8.64
C PHE A 139 0.69 2.59 7.72
N TYR A 140 0.52 1.75 6.71
CA TYR A 140 1.47 1.52 5.62
C TYR A 140 0.93 2.23 4.40
N LEU A 141 1.59 3.28 3.94
CA LEU A 141 1.06 4.22 2.95
C LEU A 141 1.86 4.15 1.66
N ASP A 142 1.21 3.77 0.58
CA ASP A 142 1.80 3.80 -0.75
C ASP A 142 0.77 4.19 -1.81
N GLY A 143 1.02 5.26 -2.55
CA GLY A 143 0.12 5.75 -3.60
C GLY A 143 0.22 5.00 -4.94
N ALA A 144 0.52 3.70 -4.95
CA ALA A 144 0.41 2.82 -6.11
C ALA A 144 -1.00 2.89 -6.72
N HIS A 145 -1.08 2.85 -8.06
CA HIS A 145 -2.33 3.02 -8.80
C HIS A 145 -2.28 2.48 -10.25
N SER A 146 -1.30 1.63 -10.54
CA SER A 146 -1.18 0.81 -11.77
C SER A 146 -0.92 -0.65 -11.36
N PRO A 147 -1.14 -1.65 -12.22
CA PRO A 147 -0.85 -3.04 -11.88
C PRO A 147 0.61 -3.27 -11.45
N GLU A 148 1.56 -2.65 -12.14
CA GLU A 148 3.00 -2.77 -11.87
C GLU A 148 3.36 -2.15 -10.52
N SER A 149 2.83 -0.96 -10.23
CA SER A 149 3.05 -0.30 -8.93
C SER A 149 2.34 -1.02 -7.78
N MET A 150 1.20 -1.68 -8.03
CA MET A 150 0.51 -2.51 -7.04
C MET A 150 1.33 -3.74 -6.63
N GLU A 151 2.00 -4.37 -7.59
CA GLU A 151 2.91 -5.49 -7.30
C GLU A 151 4.06 -5.05 -6.41
N ILE A 152 4.70 -3.92 -6.74
CA ILE A 152 5.81 -3.37 -5.96
C ILE A 152 5.34 -3.01 -4.54
N CYS A 153 4.19 -2.32 -4.43
CA CYS A 153 3.56 -1.97 -3.16
C CYS A 153 3.28 -3.22 -2.30
N ALA A 154 2.71 -4.27 -2.89
CA ALA A 154 2.45 -5.53 -2.19
C ALA A 154 3.72 -6.21 -1.67
N LYS A 155 4.79 -6.27 -2.49
CA LYS A 155 6.08 -6.84 -2.07
C LYS A 155 6.68 -6.07 -0.90
N TRP A 156 6.70 -4.74 -0.99
CA TRP A 156 7.17 -3.88 0.10
C TRP A 156 6.35 -4.09 1.38
N PHE A 157 5.03 -3.98 1.29
CA PHE A 157 4.13 -4.14 2.44
C PHE A 157 4.33 -5.50 3.11
N SER A 158 4.41 -6.57 2.31
CA SER A 158 4.59 -7.93 2.82
C SER A 158 5.92 -8.12 3.54
N GLY A 159 7.00 -7.53 3.05
CA GLY A 159 8.29 -7.52 3.74
C GLY A 159 8.25 -6.74 5.04
N ALA A 160 7.62 -5.56 5.02
CA ALA A 160 7.56 -4.65 6.17
C ALA A 160 6.78 -5.26 7.35
N VAL A 161 5.60 -5.83 7.10
CA VAL A 161 4.78 -6.45 8.18
C VAL A 161 5.45 -7.69 8.78
N LYS A 162 6.22 -8.45 7.97
CA LYS A 162 6.99 -9.62 8.45
C LYS A 162 8.20 -9.23 9.30
N GLY A 163 8.83 -8.08 9.04
CA GLY A 163 9.93 -7.56 9.84
C GLY A 163 9.52 -7.27 11.28
N GLU A 164 8.33 -6.70 11.49
CA GLU A 164 7.81 -6.41 12.84
C GLU A 164 7.52 -7.68 13.66
N HIS A 165 7.05 -8.75 13.00
CA HIS A 165 6.79 -10.01 13.68
C HIS A 165 8.04 -10.67 14.29
N GLN A 166 9.23 -10.37 13.76
CA GLN A 166 10.50 -10.91 14.26
C GLN A 166 11.08 -10.07 15.40
N SER A 167 10.86 -8.74 15.40
CA SER A 167 11.36 -7.85 16.46
C SER A 167 10.57 -8.00 17.77
N ASP A 168 9.27 -8.29 17.72
CA ASP A 168 8.43 -8.49 18.92
C ASP A 168 8.67 -9.84 19.64
N LYS A 169 9.17 -10.87 18.94
CA LYS A 169 9.55 -12.16 19.57
C LYS A 169 10.79 -12.06 20.47
N ALA A 170 11.56 -10.97 20.38
CA ALA A 170 12.81 -10.78 21.11
C ALA A 170 12.66 -10.06 22.46
N LYS A 171 11.45 -9.66 22.89
CA LYS A 171 11.22 -8.99 24.19
C LYS A 171 10.74 -9.97 25.27
N PRO A 172 11.40 -10.07 26.44
CA PRO A 172 10.96 -10.96 27.52
C PRO A 172 9.70 -10.40 28.20
N GLN A 173 8.60 -11.17 28.23
CA GLN A 173 7.38 -10.79 28.95
C GLN A 173 7.38 -11.32 30.38
N VAL A 174 7.10 -10.42 31.32
CA VAL A 174 6.84 -10.70 32.74
C VAL A 174 5.40 -11.22 32.88
N SER A 175 5.25 -12.36 33.54
CA SER A 175 3.97 -13.04 33.78
C SER A 175 3.08 -12.29 34.78
N SER A 176 1.83 -12.01 34.41
CA SER A 176 0.78 -11.62 35.36
C SER A 176 -0.54 -12.34 35.07
N SER A 177 -0.83 -13.29 35.97
CA SER A 177 -2.11 -13.77 36.51
C SER A 177 -3.38 -13.79 35.62
N THR A 178 -3.76 -15.01 35.24
CA THR A 178 -4.97 -15.44 34.52
C THR A 178 -6.32 -15.22 35.23
N HIS A 179 -6.39 -14.39 36.29
CA HIS A 179 -7.61 -14.22 37.10
C HIS A 179 -8.48 -13.02 36.73
N GLN A 180 -8.02 -12.08 35.89
CA GLN A 180 -8.83 -10.94 35.46
C GLN A 180 -9.69 -11.21 34.21
N LEU A 181 -9.34 -12.22 33.41
CA LEU A 181 -10.00 -12.52 32.13
C LEU A 181 -11.44 -13.05 32.29
N LYS A 182 -11.77 -13.68 33.42
CA LYS A 182 -13.11 -14.25 33.66
C LYS A 182 -14.16 -13.22 34.08
N LYS A 183 -13.76 -12.04 34.56
CA LYS A 183 -14.71 -11.04 35.11
C LYS A 183 -15.32 -10.14 34.04
N ASN A 184 -14.66 -9.95 32.90
CA ASN A 184 -15.16 -9.12 31.79
C ASN A 184 -16.14 -9.86 30.85
N ILE A 185 -16.31 -11.18 31.00
CA ILE A 185 -17.14 -12.02 30.12
C ILE A 185 -18.65 -11.90 30.41
N MET A 186 -19.05 -11.34 31.56
CA MET A 186 -20.47 -11.24 31.94
C MET A 186 -21.12 -9.86 31.75
N GLN A 187 -20.44 -8.87 31.16
CA GLN A 187 -20.96 -7.50 31.09
C GLN A 187 -21.00 -6.88 29.67
N VAL A 188 -21.11 -7.71 28.63
CA VAL A 188 -21.29 -7.28 27.23
C VAL A 188 -22.64 -7.79 26.67
N SER A 189 -23.67 -7.78 27.50
CA SER A 189 -25.05 -7.87 27.05
C SER A 189 -25.78 -6.63 27.53
N ILE A 190 -26.49 -5.97 26.61
CA ILE A 190 -27.45 -4.87 26.82
C ILE A 190 -26.88 -3.46 26.59
N ASN A 191 -26.81 -3.04 25.32
CA ASN A 191 -27.61 -1.92 24.78
C ASN A 191 -27.13 -1.56 23.36
N VAL A 192 -27.74 -2.16 22.34
CA VAL A 192 -27.60 -1.70 20.95
C VAL A 192 -29.01 -1.48 20.40
N HIS A 193 -29.37 -0.22 20.16
CA HIS A 193 -30.59 0.13 19.43
C HIS A 193 -30.42 -0.22 17.93
N PRO A 194 -31.44 -0.79 17.27
CA PRO A 194 -31.29 -1.38 15.95
C PRO A 194 -31.55 -0.34 14.86
N PHE A 195 -30.53 0.43 14.44
CA PHE A 195 -30.68 1.26 13.22
C PHE A 195 -29.41 1.46 12.36
N ASN A 196 -28.26 0.84 12.67
CA ASN A 196 -27.05 0.99 11.85
C ASN A 196 -26.37 -0.34 11.51
N GLN A 197 -26.15 -0.58 10.22
CA GLN A 197 -25.47 -1.74 9.63
C GLN A 197 -24.00 -1.90 10.13
N CYS A 198 -23.42 -0.84 10.71
CA CYS A 198 -22.09 -0.81 11.33
C CYS A 198 -22.02 -1.63 12.64
N ALA A 199 -23.07 -1.59 13.47
CA ALA A 199 -23.06 -2.21 14.81
C ALA A 199 -23.06 -3.75 14.76
N LEU A 200 -23.63 -4.34 13.71
CA LEU A 200 -23.64 -5.80 13.51
C LEU A 200 -22.25 -6.34 13.11
N HIS A 201 -21.40 -5.53 12.47
CA HIS A 201 -20.04 -5.92 12.10
C HIS A 201 -19.06 -5.88 13.27
N GLU A 202 -19.26 -4.96 14.22
CA GLU A 202 -18.42 -4.80 15.42
C GLU A 202 -18.49 -6.03 16.33
N SER A 203 -19.70 -6.54 16.60
CA SER A 203 -19.90 -7.71 17.47
C SER A 203 -19.23 -9.00 16.96
N LYS A 204 -18.97 -9.11 15.65
CA LYS A 204 -18.50 -10.35 15.03
C LYS A 204 -16.99 -10.35 14.78
N LEU A 205 -16.39 -9.20 14.44
CA LEU A 205 -14.93 -9.02 14.46
C LEU A 205 -14.36 -9.32 15.85
N LEU A 206 -15.07 -8.89 16.91
CA LEU A 206 -14.73 -9.25 18.30
C LEU A 206 -14.69 -10.76 18.53
N SER A 207 -15.56 -11.53 17.88
CA SER A 207 -15.57 -12.99 17.99
C SER A 207 -14.40 -13.67 17.28
N GLU A 208 -13.97 -13.16 16.11
CA GLU A 208 -12.78 -13.64 15.40
C GLU A 208 -11.50 -13.28 16.13
N ILE A 209 -11.42 -12.05 16.67
CA ILE A 209 -10.35 -11.59 17.54
C ILE A 209 -10.24 -12.49 18.77
N LEU A 210 -11.38 -12.81 19.40
CA LEU A 210 -11.43 -13.73 20.53
C LEU A 210 -10.92 -15.12 20.13
N LEU A 211 -11.30 -15.63 18.96
CA LEU A 211 -10.85 -16.93 18.46
C LEU A 211 -9.34 -16.95 18.15
N ALA A 212 -8.80 -15.87 17.56
CA ALA A 212 -7.37 -15.70 17.31
C ALA A 212 -6.57 -15.60 18.61
N THR A 213 -7.10 -14.87 19.60
CA THR A 213 -6.53 -14.74 20.95
C THR A 213 -6.56 -16.08 21.71
N LEU A 214 -7.60 -16.90 21.52
CA LEU A 214 -7.72 -18.23 22.14
C LEU A 214 -6.77 -19.28 21.53
N LYS A 215 -6.40 -19.13 20.25
CA LYS A 215 -5.43 -20.01 19.56
C LYS A 215 -3.97 -19.61 19.80
N SER A 216 -3.74 -18.34 20.11
CA SER A 216 -2.44 -17.75 20.43
C SER A 216 -2.16 -17.90 21.92
N SER A 217 -1.25 -18.80 22.30
CA SER A 217 -0.67 -18.79 23.64
C SER A 217 0.12 -17.50 23.85
N SER A 218 -0.51 -16.49 24.46
CA SER A 218 0.08 -15.24 24.96
C SER A 218 0.69 -14.24 23.95
N SER A 219 0.54 -14.42 22.64
CA SER A 219 1.08 -13.45 21.64
C SER A 219 0.01 -12.50 21.08
N LEU A 220 0.39 -11.23 20.86
CA LEU A 220 -0.42 -10.21 20.18
C LEU A 220 -0.80 -10.69 18.77
N ALA A 221 -2.08 -10.62 18.43
CA ALA A 221 -2.56 -10.97 17.09
C ALA A 221 -2.42 -9.76 16.15
N PHE A 222 -1.63 -9.88 15.09
CA PHE A 222 -1.60 -8.86 14.05
C PHE A 222 -2.68 -9.14 13.02
N MET A 223 -3.32 -8.07 12.55
CA MET A 223 -4.37 -8.13 11.55
C MET A 223 -4.04 -7.16 10.44
N GLN A 224 -3.82 -7.69 9.23
CA GLN A 224 -3.63 -6.88 8.03
C GLN A 224 -4.99 -6.43 7.50
N ILE A 225 -5.15 -5.13 7.36
CA ILE A 225 -6.35 -4.47 6.83
C ILE A 225 -5.96 -3.70 5.58
N LEU A 226 -6.80 -3.77 4.54
CA LEU A 226 -6.67 -2.93 3.37
C LEU A 226 -7.61 -1.73 3.50
N LEU A 227 -7.12 -0.52 3.30
CA LEU A 227 -7.91 0.68 3.06
C LEU A 227 -7.63 1.13 1.63
N PHE A 228 -8.61 0.95 0.74
CA PHE A 228 -8.41 1.10 -0.70
C PHE A 228 -9.42 2.06 -1.31
N ASN A 229 -8.90 2.88 -2.24
CA ASN A 229 -9.71 3.66 -3.16
C ASN A 229 -8.88 3.97 -4.40
N CYS A 230 -9.49 3.97 -5.59
CA CYS A 230 -8.86 4.46 -6.82
C CYS A 230 -9.81 5.41 -7.54
N MET A 231 -9.31 6.21 -8.48
CA MET A 231 -10.18 7.08 -9.30
C MET A 231 -10.94 6.23 -10.34
N THR A 232 -12.11 6.70 -10.79
CA THR A 232 -12.94 6.00 -11.80
C THR A 232 -12.26 5.80 -13.16
N VAL A 233 -11.20 6.57 -13.45
CA VAL A 233 -10.34 6.37 -14.62
C VAL A 233 -9.39 5.18 -14.48
N ARG A 234 -9.29 4.56 -13.30
CA ARG A 234 -8.51 3.36 -13.04
C ARG A 234 -9.42 2.13 -13.05
N ASP A 235 -8.84 1.00 -13.39
CA ASP A 235 -9.54 -0.27 -13.45
C ASP A 235 -9.26 -1.09 -12.18
N PRO A 236 -10.19 -1.14 -11.21
CA PRO A 236 -10.00 -1.91 -9.98
C PRO A 236 -9.87 -3.42 -10.22
N GLU A 237 -10.36 -3.96 -11.34
CA GLU A 237 -10.24 -5.39 -11.67
C GLU A 237 -8.81 -5.79 -12.05
N LEU A 238 -7.97 -4.83 -12.42
CA LEU A 238 -6.54 -5.06 -12.64
C LEU A 238 -5.71 -4.78 -11.38
N LEU A 239 -6.15 -3.84 -10.53
CA LEU A 239 -5.38 -3.39 -9.37
C LEU A 239 -5.52 -4.34 -8.16
N LEU A 240 -6.76 -4.63 -7.74
CA LEU A 240 -7.01 -5.42 -6.54
C LEU A 240 -6.50 -6.86 -6.66
N PRO A 241 -6.78 -7.62 -7.75
CA PRO A 241 -6.26 -8.97 -7.89
C PRO A 241 -4.73 -9.02 -7.91
N GLN A 242 -4.07 -8.06 -8.57
CA GLN A 242 -2.60 -8.02 -8.62
C GLN A 242 -2.01 -7.79 -7.22
N LEU A 243 -2.56 -6.84 -6.45
CA LEU A 243 -2.16 -6.58 -5.07
C LEU A 243 -2.33 -7.84 -4.21
N MET A 244 -3.52 -8.44 -4.24
CA MET A 244 -3.88 -9.58 -3.39
C MET A 244 -3.07 -10.83 -3.73
N LYS A 245 -2.93 -11.16 -5.02
CA LYS A 245 -2.10 -12.28 -5.49
C LYS A 245 -0.65 -12.12 -5.05
N THR A 246 -0.12 -10.90 -5.14
CA THR A 246 1.27 -10.63 -4.77
C THR A 246 1.47 -10.78 -3.26
N CYS A 247 0.59 -10.22 -2.42
CA CYS A 247 0.64 -10.42 -0.97
C CYS A 247 0.49 -11.91 -0.60
N ALA A 248 -0.44 -12.64 -1.23
CA ALA A 248 -0.65 -14.06 -0.97
C ALA A 248 0.57 -14.91 -1.34
N SER A 249 1.26 -14.60 -2.44
CA SER A 249 2.53 -15.28 -2.79
C SER A 249 3.65 -15.01 -1.78
N GLN A 250 3.49 -13.97 -0.96
CA GLN A 250 4.34 -13.63 0.17
C GLN A 250 3.71 -14.03 1.51
N ASP A 251 2.73 -14.93 1.57
CA ASP A 251 2.09 -15.39 2.83
C ASP A 251 1.53 -14.23 3.70
N VAL A 252 1.00 -13.20 3.05
CA VAL A 252 0.33 -12.07 3.70
C VAL A 252 -1.09 -11.96 3.17
N TYR A 253 -2.07 -11.99 4.08
CA TYR A 253 -3.48 -12.01 3.73
C TYR A 253 -4.25 -10.93 4.48
N PHE A 254 -4.99 -10.11 3.75
CA PHE A 254 -5.88 -9.12 4.36
C PHE A 254 -7.08 -9.83 4.99
N LYS A 255 -7.36 -9.50 6.25
CA LYS A 255 -8.57 -9.98 6.94
C LYS A 255 -9.81 -9.17 6.56
N LYS A 256 -9.61 -7.89 6.24
CA LYS A 256 -10.69 -6.99 5.88
C LYS A 256 -10.24 -5.92 4.88
N ALA A 257 -11.14 -5.54 3.98
CA ALA A 257 -10.99 -4.37 3.11
C ALA A 257 -11.99 -3.28 3.47
N LEU A 258 -11.50 -2.04 3.54
CA LEU A 258 -12.27 -0.85 3.82
C LEU A 258 -12.28 0.04 2.57
N PHE A 259 -13.46 0.49 2.18
CA PHE A 259 -13.65 1.39 1.04
C PHE A 259 -14.30 2.68 1.53
N ALA A 260 -13.65 3.82 1.30
CA ALA A 260 -14.15 5.13 1.70
C ALA A 260 -13.90 6.16 0.59
N PRO A 261 -14.79 7.14 0.40
CA PRO A 261 -14.55 8.23 -0.54
C PRO A 261 -13.37 9.10 -0.09
N ASN A 262 -12.67 9.70 -1.06
CA ASN A 262 -11.61 10.67 -0.76
C ASN A 262 -12.23 11.96 -0.21
N MET A 263 -11.52 12.64 0.67
CA MET A 263 -11.90 13.99 1.14
C MET A 263 -11.46 15.06 0.14
N SER A 264 -10.30 14.88 -0.49
CA SER A 264 -9.77 15.77 -1.50
C SER A 264 -10.39 15.48 -2.88
N VAL A 265 -10.72 16.55 -3.62
CA VAL A 265 -11.22 16.48 -5.00
C VAL A 265 -10.10 16.78 -6.01
N TYR A 266 -10.03 16.01 -7.09
CA TYR A 266 -8.93 16.04 -8.07
C TYR A 266 -8.85 17.31 -8.93
N HIS A 267 -9.87 18.16 -8.92
CA HIS A 267 -9.95 19.39 -9.71
C HIS A 267 -9.73 20.66 -8.88
N LYS A 268 -9.38 20.56 -7.59
CA LYS A 268 -9.08 21.72 -6.72
C LYS A 268 -7.72 21.56 -6.07
N VAL A 269 -6.83 22.52 -6.34
CA VAL A 269 -5.53 22.65 -5.68
C VAL A 269 -5.55 23.94 -4.86
N GLY A 270 -5.43 23.85 -3.52
CA GLY A 270 -5.40 25.02 -2.63
C GLY A 270 -6.06 24.81 -1.25
N THR A 271 -5.72 25.66 -0.28
CA THR A 271 -6.22 25.66 1.12
C THR A 271 -7.72 25.93 1.26
N HIS A 272 -8.40 26.35 0.20
CA HIS A 272 -9.85 26.61 0.17
C HIS A 272 -10.70 25.41 -0.30
N ALA A 273 -10.11 24.20 -0.37
CA ALA A 273 -10.81 22.98 -0.79
C ALA A 273 -11.71 22.36 0.31
N LEU A 274 -12.31 23.15 1.21
CA LEU A 274 -13.37 22.65 2.07
C LEU A 274 -14.66 22.48 1.25
N PRO A 275 -15.29 21.30 1.23
CA PRO A 275 -16.63 21.15 0.70
C PRO A 275 -17.60 21.95 1.60
N SER A 276 -18.24 22.96 1.04
CA SER A 276 -19.49 23.52 1.58
C SER A 276 -20.53 22.39 1.63
N ALA A 277 -21.14 22.19 2.81
CA ALA A 277 -22.28 21.30 3.09
C ALA A 277 -22.30 19.97 2.33
N VAL A 278 -21.88 18.89 2.98
CA VAL A 278 -21.84 17.51 2.47
C VAL A 278 -23.21 17.12 1.88
N PRO A 279 -23.38 17.06 0.54
CA PRO A 279 -24.42 16.23 -0.03
C PRO A 279 -24.11 14.80 0.40
N GLU A 280 -25.11 13.97 0.73
CA GLU A 280 -24.89 12.54 1.01
C GLU A 280 -23.88 11.99 0.00
N ALA A 281 -22.73 11.52 0.50
CA ALA A 281 -21.65 11.10 -0.37
C ALA A 281 -22.16 9.97 -1.25
N ASP A 282 -22.11 10.15 -2.58
CA ASP A 282 -22.43 9.06 -3.50
C ASP A 282 -21.41 7.92 -3.30
N LEU A 283 -21.87 6.81 -2.72
CA LEU A 283 -21.06 5.62 -2.43
C LEU A 283 -21.09 4.60 -3.57
N SER A 284 -21.70 4.91 -4.72
CA SER A 284 -21.80 4.00 -5.87
C SER A 284 -20.44 3.46 -6.30
N TRP A 285 -19.42 4.31 -6.28
CA TRP A 285 -18.06 3.92 -6.60
C TRP A 285 -17.45 3.01 -5.54
N GLN A 286 -17.59 3.34 -4.25
CA GLN A 286 -17.08 2.49 -3.16
C GLN A 286 -17.75 1.11 -3.15
N LEU A 287 -19.06 1.04 -3.46
CA LEU A 287 -19.80 -0.22 -3.63
C LEU A 287 -19.30 -1.02 -4.84
N THR A 288 -18.88 -0.34 -5.91
CA THR A 288 -18.25 -0.98 -7.07
C THR A 288 -16.91 -1.61 -6.68
N LEU A 289 -16.06 -0.87 -5.95
CA LEU A 289 -14.79 -1.38 -5.44
C LEU A 289 -14.98 -2.59 -4.51
N GLN A 290 -15.97 -2.51 -3.61
CA GLN A 290 -16.34 -3.62 -2.73
C GLN A 290 -16.74 -4.87 -3.51
N ARG A 291 -17.57 -4.72 -4.55
CA ARG A 291 -17.99 -5.85 -5.41
C ARG A 291 -16.80 -6.51 -6.10
N VAL A 292 -15.85 -5.72 -6.62
CA VAL A 292 -14.63 -6.25 -7.24
C VAL A 292 -13.79 -7.04 -6.23
N TRP A 293 -13.64 -6.53 -5.01
CA TRP A 293 -12.98 -7.24 -3.92
C TRP A 293 -13.65 -8.57 -3.60
N ASP A 294 -14.95 -8.55 -3.33
CA ASP A 294 -15.70 -9.75 -2.92
C ASP A 294 -15.66 -10.83 -4.02
N ASN A 295 -15.80 -10.42 -5.29
CA ASN A 295 -15.68 -11.31 -6.43
C ASN A 295 -14.27 -11.94 -6.53
N THR A 296 -13.23 -11.17 -6.22
CA THR A 296 -11.84 -11.66 -6.23
C THR A 296 -11.63 -12.71 -5.14
N MET A 297 -12.11 -12.44 -3.92
CA MET A 297 -12.02 -13.39 -2.80
C MET A 297 -12.79 -14.69 -3.03
N GLN A 298 -13.91 -14.65 -3.77
CA GLN A 298 -14.66 -15.86 -4.14
C GLN A 298 -13.95 -16.70 -5.21
N LYS A 299 -13.30 -16.05 -6.19
CA LYS A 299 -12.56 -16.75 -7.25
C LYS A 299 -11.39 -17.57 -6.70
N ASP A 300 -10.70 -17.08 -5.67
CA ASP A 300 -9.60 -17.80 -5.03
C ASP A 300 -10.10 -19.05 -4.27
N LYS A 301 -11.19 -18.93 -3.51
CA LYS A 301 -11.83 -20.08 -2.83
C LYS A 301 -12.31 -21.16 -3.83
N GLY A 302 -12.86 -20.73 -4.97
CA GLY A 302 -13.31 -21.63 -6.02
C GLY A 302 -12.17 -22.36 -6.77
N ARG A 303 -10.95 -21.79 -6.76
CA ARG A 303 -9.75 -22.45 -7.31
C ARG A 303 -9.16 -23.45 -6.33
N GLU A 304 -9.09 -23.13 -5.04
CA GLU A 304 -8.66 -24.07 -4.00
C GLU A 304 -9.59 -25.30 -3.91
N ALA A 305 -10.90 -25.09 -3.92
CA ALA A 305 -11.87 -26.19 -3.89
C ALA A 305 -11.76 -27.12 -5.12
N LYS A 306 -11.47 -26.56 -6.31
CA LYS A 306 -11.26 -27.37 -7.53
C LYS A 306 -9.92 -28.13 -7.52
N GLN A 307 -8.91 -27.64 -6.80
CA GLN A 307 -7.62 -28.31 -6.66
C GLN A 307 -7.70 -29.47 -5.65
N VAL A 308 -8.51 -29.33 -4.60
CA VAL A 308 -8.80 -30.41 -3.63
C VAL A 308 -9.69 -31.50 -4.24
N ASN A 309 -10.63 -31.13 -5.11
CA ASN A 309 -11.56 -32.07 -5.73
C ASN A 309 -10.92 -32.97 -6.82
N HIS A 310 -9.65 -32.77 -7.18
CA HIS A 310 -8.96 -33.65 -8.15
C HIS A 310 -8.39 -34.94 -7.52
N VAL A 311 -8.56 -35.15 -6.21
CA VAL A 311 -8.09 -36.35 -5.47
C VAL A 311 -9.25 -37.17 -4.87
N ALA A 312 -10.51 -36.80 -5.10
CA ALA A 312 -11.65 -37.58 -4.61
C ALA A 312 -12.80 -37.58 -5.63
N GLU A 313 -12.74 -38.50 -6.59
CA GLU A 313 -13.96 -39.03 -7.19
C GLU A 313 -14.34 -40.31 -6.44
N GLU A 314 -15.42 -40.24 -5.66
CA GLU A 314 -16.62 -41.05 -5.90
C GLU A 314 -17.70 -40.74 -4.85
N MET A 315 -18.94 -40.97 -5.26
CA MET A 315 -20.19 -40.96 -4.48
C MET A 315 -20.92 -39.61 -4.33
N LYS A 316 -21.85 -39.40 -5.28
CA LYS A 316 -23.01 -38.52 -5.13
C LYS A 316 -23.88 -39.05 -3.99
N ASP A 317 -24.28 -38.17 -3.07
CA ASP A 317 -25.61 -38.25 -2.47
C ASP A 317 -26.17 -36.85 -2.18
N ASP A 318 -27.48 -36.76 -2.35
CA ASP A 318 -28.32 -35.58 -2.30
C ASP A 318 -28.71 -35.29 -0.85
N THR A 319 -28.33 -34.15 -0.27
CA THR A 319 -29.03 -33.54 0.87
C THR A 319 -28.45 -32.18 1.27
N GLY A 320 -29.34 -31.22 1.51
CA GLY A 320 -29.15 -30.23 2.58
C GLY A 320 -28.74 -28.83 2.17
N LYS A 321 -29.74 -27.95 2.04
CA LYS A 321 -29.60 -26.50 2.26
C LYS A 321 -28.86 -26.23 3.58
N GLY A 322 -27.64 -25.71 3.49
CA GLY A 322 -26.92 -25.07 4.59
C GLY A 322 -26.49 -23.67 4.17
N GLY A 323 -27.38 -22.69 4.31
CA GLY A 323 -27.04 -21.28 4.11
C GLY A 323 -26.14 -20.80 5.24
N GLY A 324 -24.83 -21.04 5.13
CA GLY A 324 -23.83 -20.41 5.99
C GLY A 324 -23.89 -18.91 5.77
N SER A 325 -24.15 -18.13 6.82
CA SER A 325 -24.09 -16.67 6.77
C SER A 325 -22.68 -16.25 6.35
N HIS A 326 -22.48 -15.94 5.08
CA HIS A 326 -21.18 -15.56 4.53
C HIS A 326 -20.76 -14.22 5.14
N GLU A 327 -19.73 -14.27 5.99
CA GLU A 327 -19.12 -13.10 6.62
C GLU A 327 -18.47 -12.22 5.55
N SER A 328 -18.85 -10.93 5.53
CA SER A 328 -18.33 -10.00 4.53
C SER A 328 -16.94 -9.51 4.94
N SER A 329 -15.92 -9.96 4.21
CA SER A 329 -14.52 -9.54 4.36
C SER A 329 -14.26 -8.08 3.94
N SER A 330 -15.31 -7.28 3.75
CA SER A 330 -15.26 -5.95 3.16
C SER A 330 -16.32 -5.04 3.77
N VAL A 331 -16.03 -3.74 3.89
CA VAL A 331 -16.97 -2.72 4.41
C VAL A 331 -16.81 -1.40 3.64
N VAL A 332 -17.92 -0.77 3.30
CA VAL A 332 -17.97 0.60 2.78
C VAL A 332 -18.28 1.57 3.92
N PHE A 333 -17.45 2.60 4.08
CA PHE A 333 -17.68 3.69 5.00
C PHE A 333 -18.15 4.94 4.24
N PRO A 334 -19.08 5.73 4.82
CA PRO A 334 -19.57 6.94 4.18
C PRO A 334 -18.53 8.07 4.14
N SER A 335 -17.46 7.98 4.95
CA SER A 335 -16.35 8.93 4.91
C SER A 335 -15.06 8.33 5.46
N LEU A 336 -13.92 8.87 5.03
CA LEU A 336 -12.61 8.47 5.51
C LEU A 336 -12.40 8.70 7.02
N PRO A 337 -12.83 9.84 7.63
CA PRO A 337 -12.75 10.00 9.08
C PRO A 337 -13.50 8.91 9.87
N LEU A 338 -14.63 8.42 9.35
CA LEU A 338 -15.38 7.34 10.01
C LEU A 338 -14.67 6.00 9.91
N ALA A 339 -14.03 5.70 8.77
CA ALA A 339 -13.19 4.50 8.64
C ALA A 339 -12.00 4.52 9.61
N ILE A 340 -11.31 5.66 9.73
CA ILE A 340 -10.18 5.83 10.66
C ILE A 340 -10.66 5.77 12.12
N LYS A 341 -11.80 6.39 12.44
CA LYS A 341 -12.41 6.28 13.77
C LYS A 341 -12.68 4.81 14.12
N TRP A 342 -13.27 4.05 13.21
CA TRP A 342 -13.54 2.62 13.40
C TRP A 342 -12.26 1.81 13.66
N LEU A 343 -11.17 2.09 12.93
CA LEU A 343 -9.86 1.46 13.17
C LEU A 343 -9.33 1.78 14.58
N ARG A 344 -9.39 3.05 14.98
CA ARG A 344 -8.96 3.50 16.32
C ARG A 344 -9.81 2.90 17.44
N ASP A 345 -11.12 2.85 17.27
CA ASP A 345 -12.03 2.27 18.25
C ASP A 345 -11.83 0.74 18.37
N THR A 346 -11.51 0.07 17.26
CA THR A 346 -11.19 -1.37 17.24
C THR A 346 -9.99 -1.71 18.12
N VAL A 347 -8.89 -0.95 18.02
CA VAL A 347 -7.70 -1.19 18.85
C VAL A 347 -7.90 -0.78 20.31
N ARG A 348 -8.65 0.31 20.57
CA ARG A 348 -8.98 0.75 21.95
C ARG A 348 -9.81 -0.28 22.70
N GLN A 349 -10.74 -0.93 21.99
CA GLN A 349 -11.61 -1.96 22.57
C GLN A 349 -10.89 -3.32 22.72
N ASN A 350 -9.81 -3.57 21.97
CA ASN A 350 -9.12 -4.85 21.92
C ASN A 350 -7.60 -4.71 22.07
N GLN A 351 -7.10 -4.67 23.30
CA GLN A 351 -5.66 -4.55 23.60
C GLN A 351 -4.81 -5.75 23.17
N SER A 352 -5.43 -6.84 22.69
CA SER A 352 -4.74 -8.04 22.21
C SER A 352 -4.49 -8.03 20.69
N VAL A 353 -4.96 -7.00 19.97
CA VAL A 353 -4.89 -6.91 18.51
C VAL A 353 -4.09 -5.70 18.09
N ARG A 354 -3.20 -5.91 17.12
CA ARG A 354 -2.50 -4.85 16.40
C ARG A 354 -2.99 -4.78 14.96
N LEU A 355 -3.34 -3.58 14.51
CA LEU A 355 -3.80 -3.36 13.15
C LEU A 355 -2.66 -2.81 12.30
N GLN A 356 -2.36 -3.50 11.20
CA GLN A 356 -1.45 -3.05 10.16
C GLN A 356 -2.28 -2.73 8.92
N VAL A 357 -2.46 -1.43 8.65
CA VAL A 357 -3.40 -0.95 7.63
C VAL A 357 -2.63 -0.51 6.39
N LEU A 358 -2.74 -1.25 5.28
CA LEU A 358 -2.24 -0.80 3.98
C LEU A 358 -3.21 0.22 3.38
N VAL A 359 -2.73 1.42 3.10
CA VAL A 359 -3.45 2.50 2.44
C VAL A 359 -2.89 2.68 1.04
N THR A 360 -3.65 2.32 0.01
CA THR A 360 -3.18 2.34 -1.38
C THR A 360 -4.29 2.53 -2.41
N GLY A 361 -3.96 2.58 -3.70
CA GLY A 361 -4.91 2.76 -4.81
C GLY A 361 -4.99 4.19 -5.35
N SER A 362 -4.60 5.18 -4.55
CA SER A 362 -4.67 6.58 -4.93
C SER A 362 -3.77 7.46 -4.05
N LEU A 363 -3.07 8.41 -4.68
CA LEU A 363 -2.36 9.48 -3.98
C LEU A 363 -3.31 10.38 -3.19
N HIS A 364 -4.56 10.56 -3.64
CA HIS A 364 -5.55 11.35 -2.90
C HIS A 364 -5.92 10.67 -1.58
N LEU A 365 -6.17 9.36 -1.60
CA LEU A 365 -6.45 8.60 -0.39
C LEU A 365 -5.28 8.68 0.59
N VAL A 366 -4.06 8.43 0.12
CA VAL A 366 -2.85 8.50 0.94
C VAL A 366 -2.68 9.88 1.57
N GLY A 367 -2.81 10.94 0.78
CA GLY A 367 -2.72 12.32 1.27
C GLY A 367 -3.80 12.67 2.29
N ASP A 368 -5.04 12.20 2.10
CA ASP A 368 -6.14 12.43 3.04
C ASP A 368 -5.95 11.65 4.35
N VAL A 369 -5.49 10.41 4.28
CA VAL A 369 -5.15 9.64 5.49
C VAL A 369 -4.02 10.33 6.26
N LEU A 370 -2.95 10.76 5.57
CA LEU A 370 -1.83 11.47 6.21
C LEU A 370 -2.28 12.71 6.99
N LYS A 371 -3.27 13.46 6.49
CA LYS A 371 -3.86 14.62 7.19
C LYS A 371 -4.63 14.23 8.45
N LEU A 372 -5.15 13.01 8.54
CA LEU A 372 -6.00 12.53 9.64
C LEU A 372 -5.22 11.79 10.73
N ILE A 373 -4.00 11.31 10.44
CA ILE A 373 -3.22 10.46 11.36
C ILE A 373 -1.98 11.16 11.94
N ARG A 374 -1.54 12.28 11.37
CA ARG A 374 -0.44 13.11 11.90
C ARG A 374 -1.00 14.23 12.77
N LYS A 375 -0.37 14.47 13.92
CA LYS A 375 -0.65 15.62 14.79
C LYS A 375 -0.26 16.95 14.17
#